data_AF-A0A9D2D3D5-F1
#
_entry.id   AF-A0A9D2D3D5-F1
#
_cell.length_a   1.000
_cell.length_b   1.000
_cell.length_c   1.000
_cell.angle_alpha   90.00
_cell.angle_beta   90.00
_cell.angle_gamma   90.00
#
_symmetry.space_group_name_H-M   'P 1'
#
loop_
_entity.id
_entity.type
_entity.pdbx_description
1 polymer ?
#
loop_
_entity_poly.entity_id
_entity_poly.type
_entity_poly.pdbx_seq_one_letter_code
_entity_poly.pdbx_strand_id
1 'polypeptide(L)' 'MKKNIGNALALYPTPLVVVGAMVNGKPNWLLVGHLGIIGHDHVMVSLAEAHYTNQGIKESGKLS' A
#
# COMPACT_ATOMS: atom_id res chain seq x y z
N MET A 1 -11.23 24.35 -21.62
CA MET A 1 -10.02 23.84 -22.30
C MET A 1 -9.24 23.00 -21.30
N LYS A 2 -8.98 21.72 -21.57
CA LYS A 2 -8.17 20.87 -20.68
C LYS A 2 -6.69 21.25 -20.82
N LYS A 3 -5.93 21.23 -19.72
CA LYS A 3 -4.49 21.47 -19.72
C LYS A 3 -3.76 20.15 -19.50
N ASN A 4 -2.69 19.92 -20.26
CA ASN A 4 -1.77 18.83 -19.96
C ASN A 4 -0.93 19.23 -18.74
N ILE A 5 -0.94 18.40 -17.70
CA ILE A 5 -0.20 18.62 -16.45
C ILE A 5 1.08 17.77 -16.34
N GLY A 6 1.42 17.01 -17.40
CA GLY A 6 2.52 16.07 -17.42
C GLY A 6 2.26 14.81 -16.57
N ASN A 7 3.34 14.15 -16.16
CA ASN A 7 3.33 12.92 -15.39
C ASN A 7 3.23 13.19 -13.88
N ALA A 8 2.19 13.91 -13.46
CA ALA A 8 1.95 14.21 -12.07
C ALA A 8 1.23 13.05 -11.37
N LEU A 9 1.60 12.78 -10.10
CA LEU A 9 0.82 11.93 -9.20
C LEU A 9 -0.44 12.68 -8.75
N ALA A 10 -1.46 12.66 -9.61
CA ALA A 10 -2.67 13.48 -9.46
C ALA A 10 -3.96 12.66 -9.27
N LEU A 11 -3.86 11.46 -8.70
CA LEU A 11 -5.04 10.64 -8.38
C LEU A 11 -5.73 11.19 -7.11
N TYR A 12 -6.97 11.67 -7.26
CA TYR A 12 -7.75 12.22 -6.17
C TYR A 12 -9.24 11.80 -6.24
N PRO A 13 -9.87 11.41 -5.11
CA PRO A 13 -9.23 11.18 -3.82
C PRO A 13 -8.39 9.89 -3.85
N THR A 14 -7.31 9.86 -3.06
CA THR A 14 -6.58 8.63 -2.76
C THR A 14 -6.76 8.33 -1.27
N PRO A 15 -7.23 7.13 -0.88
CA PRO A 15 -7.31 6.77 0.52
C PRO A 15 -5.89 6.67 1.12
N LEU A 16 -5.77 7.00 2.41
CA LEU A 16 -4.56 6.75 3.17
C LEU A 16 -4.90 5.75 4.28
N VAL A 17 -4.26 4.58 4.25
CA VAL A 17 -4.52 3.50 5.21
C VAL A 17 -3.27 3.17 6.01
N VAL A 18 -3.48 2.58 7.17
CA VAL A 18 -2.41 1.97 7.97
C VAL A 18 -2.42 0.47 7.68
N VAL A 19 -1.33 -0.05 7.13
CA VAL A 19 -1.12 -1.50 6.91
C VAL A 19 -0.27 -2.06 8.04
N GLY A 20 -0.75 -3.12 8.66
CA GLY A 20 -0.06 -3.87 9.72
C GLY A 20 0.54 -5.18 9.21
N ALA A 21 1.72 -5.53 9.70
CA ALA A 21 2.34 -6.84 9.50
C ALA A 21 3.20 -7.24 10.71
N MET A 22 3.37 -8.53 10.92
CA MET A 22 4.35 -9.05 11.87
C MET A 22 5.71 -9.16 11.20
N VAL A 23 6.74 -8.57 11.81
CA VAL A 23 8.11 -8.60 11.30
C VAL A 23 9.02 -9.02 12.45
N ASN A 24 9.76 -10.12 12.30
CA ASN A 24 10.63 -10.66 13.36
C ASN A 24 9.89 -10.87 14.71
N GLY A 25 8.64 -11.35 14.64
CA GLY A 25 7.80 -11.59 15.82
C GLY A 25 7.26 -10.33 16.49
N LYS A 26 7.46 -9.13 15.91
CA LYS A 26 6.96 -7.86 16.45
C LYS A 26 5.96 -7.20 15.49
N PRO A 27 4.90 -6.54 16.00
CA PRO A 27 3.99 -5.80 15.15
C PRO A 27 4.69 -4.58 14.55
N ASN A 28 4.38 -4.30 13.30
CA ASN A 28 4.90 -3.16 12.54
C ASN A 28 3.79 -2.56 11.68
N TRP A 29 3.82 -1.23 11.50
CA TRP A 29 2.81 -0.49 10.74
C TRP A 29 3.45 0.41 9.68
N LEU A 30 2.74 0.60 8.57
CA LEU A 30 3.16 1.44 7.44
C LEU A 30 1.95 2.23 6.91
N LEU A 31 2.16 3.49 6.56
CA LEU A 31 1.17 4.27 5.80
C LEU A 31 1.24 3.89 4.32
N VAL A 32 0.07 3.62 3.73
CA VAL A 32 -0.04 3.21 2.32
C VAL A 32 -1.07 4.08 1.61
N GLY A 33 -0.62 4.76 0.55
CA GLY A 33 -1.48 5.52 -0.37
C GLY A 33 -1.68 4.84 -1.73
N HIS A 34 -0.74 3.99 -2.17
CA HIS A 34 -0.92 3.20 -3.38
C HIS A 34 -1.62 1.89 -3.05
N LEU A 35 -2.95 1.93 -3.03
CA LEU A 35 -3.81 0.78 -2.84
C LEU A 35 -5.09 0.88 -3.69
N GLY A 36 -5.80 -0.22 -3.82
CA GLY A 36 -7.09 -0.25 -4.48
C GLY A 36 -7.86 -1.54 -4.24
N ILE A 37 -9.19 -1.47 -4.35
CA ILE A 37 -10.07 -2.64 -4.37
C ILE A 37 -10.09 -3.17 -5.81
N ILE A 38 -9.67 -4.42 -6.01
CA ILE A 38 -9.65 -5.06 -7.35
C ILE A 38 -10.81 -6.05 -7.53
N GLY A 39 -11.53 -6.36 -6.46
CA GLY A 39 -12.71 -7.20 -6.44
C GLY A 39 -13.41 -7.07 -5.08
N HIS A 40 -14.64 -7.60 -4.97
CA HIS A 40 -15.41 -7.53 -3.71
C HIS A 40 -14.70 -8.22 -2.53
N ASP A 41 -13.77 -9.12 -2.82
CA ASP A 41 -13.03 -9.96 -1.89
C ASP A 41 -11.51 -9.71 -1.93
N HIS A 42 -11.04 -8.73 -2.71
CA HIS A 42 -9.60 -8.49 -2.90
C HIS A 42 -9.23 -7.00 -2.85
N VAL A 43 -8.22 -6.71 -2.04
CA VAL A 43 -7.52 -5.42 -1.99
C VAL A 43 -6.07 -5.63 -2.44
N MET A 44 -5.56 -4.70 -3.24
CA MET A 44 -4.16 -4.62 -3.63
C MET A 44 -3.47 -3.48 -2.89
N VAL A 45 -2.24 -3.73 -2.43
CA VAL A 45 -1.32 -2.71 -1.93
C VAL A 45 -0.04 -2.74 -2.75
N SER A 46 0.48 -1.58 -3.11
CA SER A 46 1.75 -1.43 -3.83
C SER A 46 2.76 -0.71 -2.95
N LEU A 47 3.79 -1.44 -2.54
CA LEU A 47 4.80 -0.99 -1.58
C LEU A 47 6.17 -0.89 -2.27
N ALA A 48 6.91 0.18 -2.02
CA ALA A 48 8.29 0.26 -2.48
C ALA A 48 9.12 -0.86 -1.86
N GLU A 49 10.07 -1.41 -2.61
CA GLU A 49 10.86 -2.57 -2.21
C GLU A 49 11.60 -2.35 -0.87
N ALA A 50 12.12 -1.15 -0.66
CA ALA A 50 12.90 -0.76 0.50
C ALA A 50 12.13 -0.74 1.84
N HIS A 51 10.80 -0.91 1.83
CA HIS A 51 10.02 -0.88 3.06
C HIS A 51 10.29 -2.11 3.93
N TYR A 52 10.68 -1.87 5.19
CA TYR A 52 10.93 -2.89 6.21
C TYR A 52 9.75 -3.86 6.41
N THR A 53 8.51 -3.37 6.26
CA THR A 53 7.27 -4.17 6.37
C THR A 53 7.21 -5.32 5.37
N ASN A 54 7.82 -5.18 4.19
CA ASN A 54 7.68 -6.13 3.08
C ASN A 54 8.14 -7.53 3.44
N GLN A 55 9.21 -7.66 4.24
CA GLN A 55 9.72 -8.98 4.63
C GLN A 55 8.70 -9.75 5.46
N GLY A 56 8.03 -9.10 6.42
CA GLY A 56 7.00 -9.72 7.25
C GLY A 56 5.77 -10.13 6.46
N ILE A 57 5.35 -9.31 5.48
CA ILE A 57 4.23 -9.66 4.58
C ILE A 57 4.60 -10.87 3.72
N LYS A 58 5.80 -10.90 3.14
CA LYS A 58 6.27 -12.02 2.30
C LYS A 58 6.42 -13.33 3.07
N GLU A 59 6.94 -13.26 4.29
CA GLU A 59 7.13 -14.44 5.16
C GLU A 59 5.79 -15.01 5.66
N SER A 60 4.87 -14.13 6.09
CA SER A 60 3.60 -14.56 6.69
C SER A 60 2.47 -14.78 5.68
N GLY A 61 2.58 -14.19 4.48
CA GLY A 61 1.49 -14.12 3.50
C GLY A 61 0.30 -13.30 3.98
N LYS A 62 0.48 -12.46 5.01
CA LYS A 62 -0.61 -11.77 5.70
C LYS A 62 -0.28 -10.31 5.93
N LEU A 63 -1.31 -9.49 5.85
CA LEU A 63 -1.35 -8.11 6.29
C LEU A 63 -2.74 -7.79 6.83
N SER A 64 -2.84 -6.71 7.58
CA SER A 64 -4.09 -6.09 8.03
C SER A 64 -4.22 -4.69 7.47
#